data_AF-A0A4Z0NVF4-F1
#
_entry.id   AF-A0A4Z0NVF4-F1
#
_cell.length_a   1.000
_cell.length_b   1.000
_cell.length_c   1.000
_cell.angle_alpha   90.00
_cell.angle_beta   90.00
_cell.angle_gamma   90.00
#
_symmetry.space_group_name_H-M   'P 1'
#
loop_
_entity.id
_entity.type
_entity.pdbx_description
1 polymer ?
#
loop_
_entity_poly.entity_id
_entity_poly.type
_entity_poly.pdbx_seq_one_letter_code
_entity_poly.pdbx_strand_id
1 'polypeptide(L)' 'MLVVVGIPQAWALGNPASAYCASIGGRLEIRKGSKGEAGYCHLPDGRVVEEWQLFREANKAKR' A
#
# COMPACT_ATOMS: atom_id res chain seq x y z
N MET A 1 6.96 -36.58 6.16
CA MET A 1 7.02 -35.35 6.98
C MET A 1 7.56 -34.26 6.09
N LEU A 2 6.71 -33.53 5.36
CA LEU A 2 7.18 -32.51 4.42
C LEU A 2 6.34 -31.25 4.51
N VAL A 3 7.08 -30.17 4.73
CA VAL A 3 6.77 -28.75 4.53
C VAL A 3 5.82 -28.08 5.53
N VAL A 4 6.42 -27.68 6.65
CA VAL A 4 6.10 -26.44 7.35
C VAL A 4 6.25 -25.23 6.40
N VAL A 5 5.20 -24.84 5.68
CA VAL A 5 5.11 -23.49 5.06
C VAL A 5 3.71 -22.93 5.25
N GLY A 6 3.40 -22.57 6.48
CA GLY A 6 2.25 -21.75 6.83
C GLY A 6 2.71 -20.45 7.48
N ILE A 7 3.36 -19.56 6.73
CA ILE A 7 3.43 -18.14 7.11
C ILE A 7 2.42 -17.42 6.22
N PRO A 8 1.15 -17.28 6.65
CA PRO A 8 0.22 -16.46 5.91
C PRO A 8 0.66 -15.00 5.99
N GLN A 9 0.57 -14.34 4.83
CA GLN A 9 0.75 -12.91 4.59
C GLN A 9 2.17 -12.35 4.70
N ALA A 10 2.82 -12.33 3.53
CA ALA A 10 3.85 -11.37 3.13
C ALA A 10 3.43 -9.89 3.20
N TRP A 11 2.35 -9.54 3.91
CA TRP A 11 2.08 -8.15 4.32
C TRP A 11 3.06 -7.67 5.40
N ALA A 12 3.74 -8.59 6.10
CA ALA A 12 4.65 -8.25 7.19
C ALA A 12 6.04 -7.73 6.75
N LEU A 13 6.38 -7.77 5.44
CA LEU A 13 7.66 -7.26 4.92
C LEU A 13 7.53 -6.12 3.89
N GLY A 14 6.30 -5.73 3.52
CA GLY A 14 6.04 -4.65 2.58
C GLY A 14 5.58 -3.36 3.27
N ASN A 15 5.66 -2.24 2.56
CA ASN A 15 5.04 -0.99 3.00
C ASN A 15 3.50 -1.21 3.09
N PRO A 16 2.86 -1.04 4.26
CA PRO A 16 1.43 -1.31 4.43
C PRO A 16 0.55 -0.37 3.61
N ALA A 17 1.02 0.85 3.35
CA ALA A 17 0.31 1.80 2.50
C ALA A 17 0.32 1.34 1.02
N SER A 18 1.46 0.85 0.54
CA SER A 18 1.60 0.26 -0.79
C SER A 18 0.72 -0.98 -0.94
N ALA A 19 0.69 -1.84 0.08
CA ALA A 19 -0.17 -3.02 0.10
C ALA A 19 -1.66 -2.64 0.07
N TYR A 20 -2.04 -1.59 0.81
CA TYR A 20 -3.40 -1.08 0.79
C TYR A 20 -3.80 -0.54 -0.58
N CYS A 21 -2.91 0.23 -1.23
CA CYS A 21 -3.14 0.73 -2.59
C CYS A 21 -3.47 -0.42 -3.57
N ALA A 22 -2.65 -1.47 -3.58
CA ALA A 22 -2.90 -2.64 -4.43
C ALA A 22 -4.19 -3.39 -4.05
N SER A 23 -4.49 -3.51 -2.76
CA SER A 23 -5.68 -4.20 -2.24
C SER A 23 -7.00 -3.58 -2.72
N ILE A 24 -7.05 -2.26 -2.87
CA ILE A 24 -8.24 -1.54 -3.37
C ILE A 24 -8.27 -1.39 -4.90
N GLY A 25 -7.44 -2.14 -5.63
CA GLY A 25 -7.36 -2.10 -7.09
C GLY A 25 -6.60 -0.88 -7.63
N GLY A 26 -5.85 -0.18 -6.79
CA GLY A 26 -4.98 0.92 -7.19
C GLY A 26 -3.65 0.45 -7.76
N ARG A 27 -2.99 1.34 -8.51
CA ARG A 27 -1.62 1.14 -9.01
C ARG A 27 -0.65 2.03 -8.25
N LEU A 28 0.39 1.43 -7.68
CA LEU A 28 1.46 2.15 -6.99
C LEU A 28 2.45 2.77 -7.99
N GLU A 29 2.81 4.03 -7.77
CA GLU A 29 3.86 4.76 -8.45
C GLU A 29 4.84 5.33 -7.41
N ILE A 30 6.12 5.00 -7.51
CA ILE A 30 7.16 5.57 -6.63
C ILE A 30 7.79 6.77 -7.33
N ARG A 31 7.71 7.94 -6.70
CA ARG A 31 8.35 9.16 -7.15
C ARG A 31 9.58 9.46 -6.31
N LYS A 32 10.72 9.62 -6.97
CA LYS A 32 11.94 10.15 -6.37
C LYS A 32 11.88 11.68 -6.38
N GLY A 33 12.01 12.28 -5.20
CA GLY A 33 12.12 13.72 -5.02
C GLY A 33 13.37 14.10 -4.25
N SER A 34 13.62 15.41 -4.12
CA SER A 34 14.78 15.93 -3.39
C SER A 34 14.80 15.55 -1.90
N LYS A 35 13.66 15.13 -1.34
CA LYS A 35 13.50 14.71 0.06
C LYS A 35 13.46 13.19 0.26
N GLY A 36 13.69 12.42 -0.80
CA GLY A 36 13.59 10.95 -0.79
C GLY A 36 12.49 10.43 -1.72
N GLU A 37 12.10 9.19 -1.50
CA GLU A 37 11.05 8.51 -2.27
C GLU A 37 9.68 8.65 -1.60
N ALA A 38 8.65 8.89 -2.40
CA ALA A 38 7.26 8.92 -1.98
C ALA A 38 6.42 8.09 -2.93
N GLY A 39 5.54 7.24 -2.41
CA GLY A 39 4.61 6.47 -3.22
C GLY A 39 3.26 7.16 -3.37
N TYR A 40 2.71 7.02 -4.56
CA TYR A 40 1.42 7.54 -4.95
C TYR A 40 0.56 6.39 -5.46
N CYS A 41 -0.69 6.37 -5.03
CA CYS A 41 -1.68 5.39 -5.45
C CYS A 41 -2.59 6.00 -6.52
N HIS A 42 -2.55 5.43 -7.72
CA HIS A 42 -3.51 5.70 -8.78
C HIS A 42 -4.74 4.84 -8.55
N LEU A 43 -5.83 5.49 -8.14
CA LEU A 43 -7.10 4.84 -7.85
C LEU A 43 -7.86 4.52 -9.16
N PRO A 44 -8.73 3.50 -9.18
CA PRO A 44 -9.55 3.16 -10.35
C PRO A 44 -10.53 4.27 -10.75
N ASP A 45 -10.85 5.16 -9.80
CA ASP A 45 -11.65 6.38 -9.99
C ASP A 45 -10.86 7.53 -10.67
N GLY A 46 -9.61 7.29 -11.05
CA GLY A 46 -8.74 8.27 -11.72
C GLY A 46 -8.00 9.23 -10.78
N ARG A 47 -8.34 9.24 -9.49
CA ARG A 47 -7.64 10.03 -8.47
C ARG A 47 -6.24 9.48 -8.20
N VAL A 48 -5.30 10.38 -7.89
CA VAL A 48 -3.96 10.03 -7.43
C VAL A 48 -3.76 10.61 -6.04
N VAL A 49 -3.46 9.74 -5.07
CA VAL A 49 -3.32 10.12 -3.66
C VAL A 49 -2.02 9.53 -3.12
N GLU A 50 -1.31 10.27 -2.27
CA GLU A 50 -0.14 9.74 -1.57
C GLU A 50 -0.52 8.49 -0.74
N GLU A 51 0.29 7.44 -0.81
CA GLU A 51 -0.07 6.12 -0.29
C GLU A 51 -0.35 6.14 1.23
N TRP A 52 0.45 6.87 2.01
CA TRP A 52 0.31 6.93 3.46
C TRP A 52 -0.86 7.79 3.89
N GLN A 53 -1.17 8.86 3.16
CA GLN A 53 -2.38 9.63 3.35
C GLN A 53 -3.60 8.74 3.16
N LEU A 54 -3.68 8.06 2.02
CA LEU A 54 -4.77 7.13 1.70
C LEU A 54 -4.94 6.05 2.78
N PHE A 55 -3.83 5.43 3.21
CA PHE A 55 -3.85 4.42 4.27
C PHE A 55 -4.36 4.98 5.59
N ARG A 56 -3.89 6.16 6.04
CA ARG A 56 -4.35 6.78 7.29
C ARG A 56 -5.82 7.15 7.24
N GLU A 57 -6.30 7.71 6.13
CA GLU A 57 -7.72 8.04 5.94
C GLU A 57 -8.60 6.78 6.04
N ALA A 58 -8.19 5.69 5.40
CA ALA A 58 -8.89 4.41 5.47
C ALA A 58 -8.93 3.82 6.89
N ASN A 59 -7.86 3.98 7.68
CA ASN A 59 -7.83 3.52 9.07
C ASN A 59 -8.66 4.41 10.00
N LYS A 60 -8.77 5.72 9.72
CA LYS A 60 -9.65 6.63 10.46
C LYS A 60 -11.13 6.33 10.21
N ALA A 61 -11.50 6.05 8.95
CA ALA A 61 -12.88 5.75 8.58
C ALA A 61 -13.41 4.42 9.17
N LYS A 62 -12.52 3.55 9.66
CA LYS A 62 -12.86 2.26 10.28
C LYS A 62 -13.03 2.31 11.80
N ARG A 63 -12.85 3.48 12.40
CA ARG A 63 -12.88 3.70 13.85
C ARG A 63 -14.17 4.41 14.26
#